data_AF-A0A3D0XMR1-F1
#
_entry.id   AF-A0A3D0XMR1-F1
#
_cell.length_a   1.000
_cell.length_b   1.000
_cell.length_c   1.000
_cell.angle_alpha   90.00
_cell.angle_beta   90.00
_cell.angle_gamma   90.00
#
_symmetry.space_group_name_H-M   'P 1'
#
loop_
_entity.id
_entity.type
_entity.pdbx_description
1 polymer ?
#
loop_
_entity_poly.entity_id
_entity_poly.type
_entity_poly.pdbx_seq_one_letter_code
_entity_poly.pdbx_strand_id
1 'polypeptide(L)'
;MKSILFVFTGTGNSLWAAKEIANELDDCAIVSMGRRQTYPLTETYDRIGFVYPTYYRGVPAKVRQFVSQLQLGANQNAYFFAVATCGGAAHAGNSISQLAQILEKKGVSLHYGKQLGMFPNYVVLYDMRQTVQEEAAQSAQNLQPMLQQIKQKTSNVVPKKNKFLDQLGYRLFMHYAPRLDQKFSVSDACVQCGICKKVCPAENIVLGEDGRPQFQHHCEQCLSCLHNCPARAINYKDKTQNRRRYHHPAVTWQDLAKLNHEI
;
A
#
# COMPACT_ATOMS: atom_id res chain seq x y z
N MET A 1 -18.93 -2.23 17.13
CA MET A 1 -18.99 -3.23 16.03
C MET A 1 -17.57 -3.46 15.56
N LYS A 2 -16.96 -4.60 15.91
CA LYS A 2 -15.51 -4.78 15.77
C LYS A 2 -15.09 -4.80 14.31
N SER A 3 -14.09 -4.01 13.95
CA SER A 3 -13.60 -3.87 12.58
C SER A 3 -12.09 -4.10 12.52
N ILE A 4 -11.60 -4.59 11.38
CA ILE A 4 -10.16 -4.71 11.13
C ILE A 4 -9.83 -4.24 9.72
N LEU A 5 -8.80 -3.42 9.60
CA LEU A 5 -8.27 -2.92 8.34
C LEU A 5 -6.88 -3.51 8.11
N PHE A 6 -6.74 -4.25 7.02
CA PHE A 6 -5.45 -4.67 6.50
C PHE A 6 -4.90 -3.59 5.57
N VAL A 7 -3.69 -3.11 5.84
CA VAL A 7 -3.11 -1.94 5.18
C VAL A 7 -1.74 -2.27 4.58
N PHE A 8 -1.51 -1.84 3.35
CA PHE A 8 -0.18 -1.80 2.75
C PHE A 8 0.10 -0.38 2.27
N THR A 9 1.27 0.17 2.53
CA THR A 9 1.62 1.51 2.05
C THR A 9 3.12 1.69 1.84
N GLY A 10 3.49 2.56 0.91
CA GLY A 10 4.88 2.99 0.70
C GLY A 10 5.14 4.39 1.27
N THR A 11 4.39 5.39 0.79
CA THR A 11 4.58 6.81 1.13
C THR A 11 3.47 7.39 2.03
N GLY A 12 2.62 6.54 2.61
CA GLY A 12 1.59 6.97 3.57
C GLY A 12 0.20 7.21 3.01
N ASN A 13 -0.02 7.28 1.69
CA ASN A 13 -1.35 7.56 1.11
C ASN A 13 -2.43 6.58 1.59
N SER A 14 -2.14 5.29 1.52
CA SER A 14 -3.07 4.23 1.95
C SER A 14 -3.20 4.15 3.47
N LEU A 15 -2.14 4.46 4.23
CA LEU A 15 -2.22 4.49 5.69
C LEU A 15 -3.05 5.68 6.17
N TRP A 16 -2.93 6.84 5.55
CA TRP A 16 -3.80 7.98 5.82
C TRP A 16 -5.27 7.60 5.57
N ALA A 17 -5.59 7.06 4.38
CA ALA A 17 -6.96 6.64 4.08
C ALA A 17 -7.49 5.59 5.08
N ALA A 18 -6.63 4.65 5.51
CA ALA A 18 -7.00 3.67 6.52
C ALA A 18 -7.26 4.29 7.90
N LYS A 19 -6.46 5.28 8.33
CA LYS A 19 -6.68 6.01 9.58
C LYS A 19 -8.01 6.78 9.56
N GLU A 20 -8.32 7.46 8.46
CA GLU A 20 -9.61 8.14 8.29
C GLU A 20 -10.80 7.16 8.33
N ILE A 21 -10.67 6.01 7.67
CA ILE A 21 -11.70 4.95 7.74
C ILE A 21 -11.83 4.40 9.16
N ALA A 22 -10.72 4.15 9.85
CA ALA A 22 -10.73 3.63 11.21
C ALA A 22 -11.38 4.61 12.19
N ASN A 23 -11.13 5.92 12.04
CA ASN A 23 -11.74 6.96 12.88
C ASN A 23 -13.28 7.02 12.75
N GLU A 24 -13.83 6.56 11.62
CA GLU A 24 -15.28 6.52 11.38
C GLU A 24 -15.96 5.22 11.87
N LEU A 25 -15.16 4.23 12.27
CA LEU A 25 -15.63 2.93 12.72
C LEU A 25 -15.32 2.72 14.20
N ASP A 26 -16.31 2.30 14.98
CA ASP A 26 -16.09 1.94 16.39
C ASP A 26 -15.22 0.67 16.48
N ASP A 27 -14.24 0.64 17.39
CA ASP A 27 -13.38 -0.53 17.66
C ASP A 27 -12.75 -1.12 16.38
N CYS A 28 -11.81 -0.35 15.79
CA CYS A 28 -11.19 -0.65 14.52
C CYS A 28 -9.67 -0.85 14.64
N ALA A 29 -9.20 -2.07 14.43
CA ALA A 29 -7.77 -2.39 14.40
C ALA A 29 -7.16 -2.11 13.01
N ILE A 30 -5.93 -1.61 12.96
CA ILE A 30 -5.15 -1.47 11.72
C ILE A 30 -3.97 -2.44 11.76
N VAL A 31 -3.83 -3.26 10.72
CA VAL A 31 -2.80 -4.31 10.62
C VAL A 31 -2.05 -4.20 9.30
N SER A 32 -0.73 -4.29 9.33
CA SER A 32 0.10 -4.27 8.12
C SER A 32 0.02 -5.57 7.32
N MET A 33 -0.06 -5.45 5.99
CA MET A 33 0.10 -6.55 5.03
C MET A 33 1.55 -6.76 4.56
N GLY A 34 2.52 -5.98 5.06
CA GLY A 34 3.90 -5.98 4.54
C GLY A 34 4.78 -7.15 5.00
N ARG A 35 4.80 -7.40 6.32
CA ARG A 35 5.74 -8.34 6.95
C ARG A 35 5.17 -9.72 7.23
N ARG A 36 3.93 -9.77 7.71
CA ARG A 36 3.28 -11.05 8.04
C ARG A 36 2.92 -11.80 6.77
N GLN A 37 3.30 -13.07 6.71
CA GLN A 37 2.86 -13.97 5.64
C GLN A 37 1.44 -14.49 5.93
N THR A 38 1.19 -14.91 7.17
CA THR A 38 -0.11 -15.42 7.62
C THR A 38 -0.68 -14.55 8.73
N TYR A 39 -2.01 -14.44 8.78
CA TYR A 39 -2.73 -13.78 9.87
C TYR A 39 -3.98 -14.60 10.21
N PRO A 40 -4.04 -15.26 11.38
CA PRO A 40 -5.24 -15.92 11.86
C PRO A 40 -6.21 -14.89 12.45
N LEU A 41 -7.41 -14.78 11.88
CA LEU A 41 -8.50 -14.06 12.54
C LEU A 41 -9.09 -14.97 13.62
N THR A 42 -8.67 -14.76 14.87
CA THR A 42 -9.13 -15.52 16.05
C THR A 42 -10.44 -14.98 16.63
N GLU A 43 -10.83 -13.77 16.24
CA GLU A 43 -12.05 -13.09 16.68
C GLU A 43 -13.03 -12.93 15.53
N THR A 44 -14.27 -12.57 15.85
CA THR A 44 -15.30 -12.21 14.87
C THR A 44 -15.30 -10.70 14.61
N TYR A 45 -15.35 -10.32 13.35
CA TYR A 45 -15.37 -8.95 12.88
C TYR A 45 -16.64 -8.66 12.08
N ASP A 46 -17.24 -7.51 12.36
CA ASP A 46 -18.35 -6.97 11.59
C ASP A 46 -17.91 -6.52 10.19
N ARG A 47 -16.67 -6.03 10.08
CA ARG A 47 -16.08 -5.48 8.86
C ARG A 47 -14.62 -5.90 8.72
N ILE A 48 -14.25 -6.32 7.52
CA ILE A 48 -12.85 -6.60 7.15
C ILE A 48 -12.52 -5.74 5.93
N GLY A 49 -11.63 -4.76 6.13
CA GLY A 49 -11.23 -3.81 5.11
C GLY A 49 -9.83 -4.08 4.56
N PHE A 50 -9.63 -3.81 3.27
CA PHE A 50 -8.31 -3.84 2.63
C PHE A 50 -7.98 -2.47 2.03
N VAL A 51 -6.93 -1.81 2.53
CA VAL A 51 -6.51 -0.49 2.06
C VAL A 51 -5.07 -0.53 1.54
N TYR A 52 -4.88 -0.28 0.24
CA TYR A 52 -3.58 -0.51 -0.41
C TYR A 52 -3.39 0.37 -1.66
N PRO A 53 -2.14 0.58 -2.13
CA PRO A 53 -1.87 1.25 -3.39
C PRO A 53 -2.09 0.30 -4.58
N THR A 54 -2.43 0.87 -5.73
CA THR A 54 -2.36 0.16 -7.00
C THR A 54 -0.95 0.22 -7.56
N TYR A 55 -0.30 -0.92 -7.74
CA TYR A 55 1.01 -1.04 -8.38
C TYR A 55 0.86 -1.62 -9.77
N TYR A 56 1.36 -0.88 -10.75
CA TYR A 56 1.34 -1.28 -12.16
C TYR A 56 -0.05 -1.77 -12.60
N ARG A 57 -1.09 -0.96 -12.30
CA ARG A 57 -2.51 -1.24 -12.61
C ARG A 57 -3.08 -2.52 -11.95
N GLY A 58 -2.43 -3.06 -10.92
CA GLY A 58 -2.91 -4.22 -10.17
C GLY A 58 -2.58 -4.16 -8.69
N VAL A 59 -2.83 -5.27 -7.99
CA VAL A 59 -2.56 -5.40 -6.56
C VAL A 59 -1.05 -5.60 -6.32
N PRO A 60 -0.44 -4.99 -5.28
CA PRO A 60 0.95 -5.26 -4.91
C PRO A 60 1.20 -6.73 -4.60
N ALA A 61 2.43 -7.23 -4.79
CA ALA A 61 2.70 -8.66 -4.61
C ALA A 61 2.59 -9.08 -3.15
N LYS A 62 3.08 -8.27 -2.19
CA LYS A 62 2.84 -8.46 -0.75
C LYS A 62 1.37 -8.52 -0.37
N VAL A 63 0.53 -7.64 -0.94
CA VAL A 63 -0.92 -7.66 -0.69
C VAL A 63 -1.54 -8.95 -1.23
N ARG A 64 -1.19 -9.36 -2.46
CA ARG A 64 -1.63 -10.64 -3.02
C ARG A 64 -1.25 -11.82 -2.14
N GLN A 65 0.01 -11.87 -1.68
CA GLN A 65 0.53 -12.92 -0.83
C GLN A 65 -0.25 -12.97 0.49
N PHE A 66 -0.34 -11.84 1.19
CA PHE A 66 -1.05 -11.71 2.46
C PHE A 66 -2.50 -12.19 2.36
N VAL A 67 -3.27 -11.65 1.40
CA VAL A 67 -4.71 -11.96 1.30
C VAL A 67 -4.92 -13.43 0.89
N SER A 68 -4.05 -13.99 0.06
CA SER A 68 -4.12 -15.42 -0.29
C SER A 68 -3.92 -16.31 0.95
N GLN A 69 -3.02 -15.91 1.85
CA GLN A 69 -2.66 -16.64 3.08
C GLN A 69 -3.48 -16.25 4.33
N LEU A 70 -4.34 -15.23 4.23
CA LEU A 70 -5.22 -14.79 5.31
C LEU A 70 -6.14 -15.94 5.76
N GLN A 71 -6.21 -16.22 7.06
CA GLN A 71 -7.08 -17.26 7.59
C GLN A 71 -8.33 -16.62 8.17
N LEU A 72 -9.48 -16.81 7.50
CA LEU A 72 -10.73 -16.11 7.82
C LEU A 72 -11.39 -16.59 9.13
N GLY A 73 -11.05 -17.77 9.64
CA GLY A 73 -11.66 -18.29 10.88
C GLY A 73 -13.18 -18.35 10.77
N ALA A 74 -13.90 -17.73 11.69
CA ALA A 74 -15.38 -17.64 11.70
C ALA A 74 -15.93 -16.40 10.95
N ASN A 75 -15.12 -15.72 10.14
CA ASN A 75 -15.46 -14.41 9.54
C ASN A 75 -16.00 -14.48 8.11
N GLN A 76 -16.57 -15.61 7.68
CA GLN A 76 -17.13 -15.75 6.32
C GLN A 76 -18.26 -14.75 6.04
N ASN A 77 -19.01 -14.36 7.08
CA ASN A 77 -20.17 -13.47 6.98
C ASN A 77 -19.83 -11.99 7.27
N ALA A 78 -18.54 -11.65 7.42
CA ALA A 78 -18.14 -10.27 7.65
C ALA A 78 -18.42 -9.39 6.41
N TYR A 79 -18.60 -8.09 6.62
CA TYR A 79 -18.65 -7.14 5.52
C TYR A 79 -17.24 -6.85 4.98
N PHE A 80 -16.91 -7.45 3.84
CA PHE A 80 -15.64 -7.24 3.15
C PHE A 80 -15.65 -6.01 2.26
N PHE A 81 -14.70 -5.10 2.44
CA PHE A 81 -14.55 -3.93 1.58
C PHE A 81 -13.08 -3.63 1.21
N ALA A 82 -12.88 -2.85 0.16
CA ALA A 82 -11.55 -2.44 -0.29
C ALA A 82 -11.49 -0.99 -0.77
N VAL A 83 -10.41 -0.30 -0.40
CA VAL A 83 -10.06 1.03 -0.90
C VAL A 83 -8.67 0.97 -1.54
N ALA A 84 -8.63 1.06 -2.86
CA ALA A 84 -7.39 1.06 -3.63
C ALA A 84 -6.95 2.50 -3.95
N THR A 85 -5.87 2.96 -3.32
CA THR A 85 -5.27 4.27 -3.61
C THR A 85 -4.49 4.25 -4.94
N CYS A 86 -4.51 5.35 -5.70
CA CYS A 86 -3.84 5.46 -7.00
C CYS A 86 -3.53 6.91 -7.35
N GLY A 87 -2.55 7.15 -8.24
CA GLY A 87 -2.19 8.50 -8.74
C GLY A 87 -3.25 9.16 -9.64
N GLY A 88 -4.52 8.78 -9.51
CA GLY A 88 -5.65 9.16 -10.36
C GLY A 88 -6.55 7.95 -10.68
N ALA A 89 -7.87 8.14 -10.61
CA ALA A 89 -8.85 7.05 -10.75
C ALA A 89 -8.72 6.27 -12.08
N ALA A 90 -8.31 6.94 -13.16
CA ALA A 90 -8.04 6.31 -14.45
C ALA A 90 -6.92 5.25 -14.42
N HIS A 91 -6.07 5.24 -13.40
CA HIS A 91 -4.86 4.41 -13.31
C HIS A 91 -5.00 3.17 -12.43
N ALA A 92 -6.15 2.97 -11.78
CA ALA A 92 -6.31 1.87 -10.82
C ALA A 92 -6.57 0.49 -11.47
N GLY A 93 -6.76 0.43 -12.79
CA GLY A 93 -6.67 -0.80 -13.57
C GLY A 93 -7.52 -1.97 -13.04
N ASN A 94 -6.87 -3.11 -12.81
CA ASN A 94 -7.45 -4.36 -12.33
C ASN A 94 -7.25 -4.57 -10.81
N SER A 95 -6.85 -3.54 -10.07
CA SER A 95 -6.42 -3.70 -8.66
C SER A 95 -7.51 -4.31 -7.77
N ILE A 96 -8.70 -3.72 -7.78
CA ILE A 96 -9.86 -4.20 -6.99
C ILE A 96 -10.38 -5.54 -7.52
N SER A 97 -10.42 -5.72 -8.85
CA SER A 97 -10.89 -6.98 -9.45
C SER A 97 -9.97 -8.15 -9.09
N GLN A 98 -8.65 -7.93 -9.06
CA GLN A 98 -7.68 -8.94 -8.64
C GLN A 98 -7.84 -9.29 -7.16
N LEU A 99 -8.08 -8.31 -6.27
CA LEU A 99 -8.35 -8.59 -4.87
C LEU A 99 -9.64 -9.41 -4.72
N ALA A 100 -10.71 -9.02 -5.39
CA ALA A 100 -11.99 -9.74 -5.36
C ALA A 100 -11.81 -11.21 -5.80
N GLN A 101 -11.07 -11.46 -6.88
CA GLN A 101 -10.75 -12.83 -7.32
C GLN A 101 -9.93 -13.64 -6.30
N ILE A 102 -9.07 -12.99 -5.50
CA ILE A 102 -8.34 -13.67 -4.43
C ILE A 102 -9.31 -14.04 -3.29
N LEU A 103 -10.23 -13.14 -2.94
CA LEU A 103 -11.25 -13.37 -1.91
C LEU A 103 -12.27 -14.45 -2.32
N GLU A 104 -12.71 -14.45 -3.58
CA GLU A 104 -13.63 -15.46 -4.13
C GLU A 104 -13.07 -16.88 -3.98
N LYS A 105 -11.76 -17.05 -4.21
CA LYS A 105 -11.06 -18.34 -3.98
C LYS A 105 -11.05 -18.79 -2.53
N LYS A 106 -11.36 -17.89 -1.60
CA LYS A 106 -11.47 -18.14 -0.16
C LYS A 106 -12.94 -18.30 0.28
N GLY A 107 -13.87 -18.33 -0.66
CA GLY A 107 -15.30 -18.51 -0.39
C GLY A 107 -16.01 -17.25 0.10
N VAL A 108 -15.42 -16.05 -0.06
CA VAL A 108 -16.04 -14.78 0.33
C VAL A 108 -16.04 -13.77 -0.82
N SER A 109 -17.03 -12.88 -0.81
CA SER A 109 -17.20 -11.85 -1.84
C SER A 109 -16.89 -10.47 -1.29
N LEU A 110 -16.31 -9.62 -2.13
CA LEU A 110 -16.12 -8.21 -1.81
C LEU A 110 -17.46 -7.46 -1.98
N HIS A 111 -17.97 -6.90 -0.90
CA HIS A 111 -19.25 -6.17 -0.89
C HIS A 111 -19.08 -4.76 -1.46
N TYR A 112 -17.96 -4.12 -1.12
CA TYR A 112 -17.65 -2.76 -1.55
C TYR A 112 -16.21 -2.62 -2.01
N GLY A 113 -16.01 -2.05 -3.18
CA GLY A 113 -14.68 -1.72 -3.70
C GLY A 113 -14.67 -0.35 -4.37
N LYS A 114 -13.81 0.57 -3.90
CA LYS A 114 -13.58 1.85 -4.59
C LYS A 114 -12.12 2.22 -4.71
N GLN A 115 -11.87 3.03 -5.73
CA GLN A 115 -10.56 3.61 -6.01
C GLN A 115 -10.55 5.02 -5.43
N LEU A 116 -9.47 5.35 -4.73
CA LEU A 116 -9.23 6.69 -4.21
C LEU A 116 -8.07 7.33 -4.96
N GLY A 117 -8.34 8.42 -5.66
CA GLY A 117 -7.29 9.26 -6.24
C GLY A 117 -6.47 9.91 -5.13
N MET A 118 -5.16 9.76 -5.17
CA MET A 118 -4.16 10.29 -4.25
C MET A 118 -3.03 10.92 -5.04
N PHE A 119 -2.20 11.73 -4.38
CA PHE A 119 -1.02 12.32 -5.00
C PHE A 119 -0.12 11.23 -5.64
N PRO A 120 0.24 11.36 -6.93
CA PRO A 120 1.08 10.40 -7.63
C PRO A 120 2.53 10.47 -7.13
N ASN A 121 3.10 9.33 -6.74
CA ASN A 121 4.36 9.28 -5.98
C ASN A 121 5.48 8.45 -6.66
N TYR A 122 5.33 8.07 -7.93
CA TYR A 122 6.33 7.22 -8.59
C TYR A 122 7.51 8.04 -9.14
N VAL A 123 8.36 8.54 -8.23
CA VAL A 123 9.44 9.48 -8.54
C VAL A 123 10.53 8.93 -9.47
N VAL A 124 10.53 7.63 -9.77
CA VAL A 124 11.39 7.04 -10.82
C VAL A 124 10.98 7.52 -12.22
N LEU A 125 9.69 7.82 -12.45
CA LEU A 125 9.17 8.23 -13.76
C LEU A 125 9.12 9.75 -13.94
N TYR A 126 8.71 10.50 -12.91
CA TYR A 126 8.51 11.95 -12.96
C TYR A 126 8.96 12.64 -11.66
N ASP A 127 9.15 13.96 -11.69
CA ASP A 127 9.40 14.75 -10.49
C ASP A 127 8.10 14.99 -9.69
N MET A 128 8.20 15.09 -8.36
CA MET A 128 7.02 15.30 -7.50
C MET A 128 6.60 16.77 -7.54
N ARG A 129 5.43 17.06 -8.10
CA ARG A 129 4.90 18.44 -8.21
C ARG A 129 4.56 19.08 -6.85
N GLN A 130 4.36 20.40 -6.83
CA GLN A 130 4.13 21.19 -5.61
C GLN A 130 2.68 21.18 -5.10
N THR A 131 1.73 20.64 -5.87
CA THR A 131 0.30 20.60 -5.57
C THR A 131 -0.09 19.55 -4.52
N VAL A 132 0.85 19.13 -3.66
CA VAL A 132 0.65 18.07 -2.67
C VAL A 132 -0.51 18.37 -1.74
N GLN A 133 -0.61 19.60 -1.23
CA GLN A 133 -1.64 19.99 -0.27
C GLN A 133 -3.03 20.05 -0.91
N GLU A 134 -3.12 20.65 -2.11
CA GLU A 134 -4.36 20.74 -2.88
C GLU A 134 -4.91 19.35 -3.23
N GLU A 135 -4.04 18.45 -3.70
CA GLU A 135 -4.43 17.09 -4.03
C GLU A 135 -4.81 16.26 -2.79
N ALA A 136 -4.11 16.45 -1.66
CA ALA A 136 -4.48 15.81 -0.41
C ALA A 136 -5.87 16.28 0.08
N ALA A 137 -6.18 17.58 -0.05
CA ALA A 137 -7.50 18.12 0.25
C ALA A 137 -8.57 17.53 -0.69
N GLN A 138 -8.27 17.42 -1.98
CA GLN A 138 -9.18 16.79 -2.94
C GLN A 138 -9.41 15.31 -2.64
N SER A 139 -8.37 14.58 -2.25
CA SER A 139 -8.48 13.19 -1.79
C SER A 139 -9.35 13.06 -0.55
N ALA A 140 -9.23 13.98 0.42
CA ALA A 140 -10.09 14.02 1.61
C ALA A 140 -11.57 14.21 1.24
N GLN A 141 -11.89 15.17 0.36
CA GLN A 141 -13.25 15.37 -0.14
C GLN A 141 -13.80 14.11 -0.84
N ASN A 142 -12.97 13.46 -1.67
CA ASN A 142 -13.37 12.24 -2.38
C ASN A 142 -13.55 11.03 -1.44
N LEU A 143 -12.85 11.00 -0.31
CA LEU A 143 -12.95 9.95 0.68
C LEU A 143 -14.25 10.04 1.49
N GLN A 144 -14.74 11.25 1.79
CA GLN A 144 -15.96 11.47 2.59
C GLN A 144 -17.17 10.59 2.22
N PRO A 145 -17.62 10.53 0.95
CA PRO A 145 -18.74 9.65 0.59
C PRO A 145 -18.42 8.16 0.79
N MET A 146 -17.14 7.75 0.66
CA MET A 146 -16.74 6.36 0.90
C MET A 146 -16.83 6.01 2.39
N LEU A 147 -16.48 6.93 3.28
CA LEU A 147 -16.57 6.73 4.73
C LEU A 147 -18.01 6.39 5.14
N GLN A 148 -18.97 7.19 4.68
CA GLN A 148 -20.39 6.94 4.94
C GLN A 148 -20.85 5.59 4.37
N GLN A 149 -20.44 5.28 3.14
CA GLN A 149 -20.77 4.03 2.46
C GLN A 149 -20.21 2.78 3.19
N ILE A 150 -19.00 2.86 3.73
CA ILE A 150 -18.35 1.78 4.49
C ILE A 150 -19.01 1.64 5.88
N LYS A 151 -19.30 2.76 6.54
CA LYS A 151 -19.99 2.79 7.84
C LYS A 151 -21.37 2.14 7.75
N GLN A 152 -22.12 2.45 6.70
CA GLN A 152 -23.46 1.91 6.43
C GLN A 152 -23.45 0.51 5.79
N LYS A 153 -22.27 -0.11 5.59
CA LYS A 153 -22.13 -1.42 4.92
C LYS A 153 -22.81 -1.49 3.54
N THR A 154 -22.78 -0.39 2.78
CA THR A 154 -23.36 -0.35 1.44
C THR A 154 -22.62 -1.30 0.49
N SER A 155 -23.31 -1.86 -0.49
CA SER A 155 -22.67 -2.70 -1.52
C SER A 155 -22.57 -1.96 -2.85
N ASN A 156 -21.53 -2.24 -3.63
CA ASN A 156 -21.43 -1.76 -5.00
C ASN A 156 -21.01 -2.88 -5.95
N VAL A 157 -21.26 -2.69 -7.25
CA VAL A 157 -20.79 -3.63 -8.26
C VAL A 157 -19.27 -3.47 -8.37
N VAL A 158 -18.54 -4.48 -7.92
CA VAL A 158 -17.09 -4.55 -8.10
C VAL A 158 -16.80 -4.75 -9.60
N PRO A 159 -16.04 -3.85 -10.25
CA PRO A 159 -15.80 -3.95 -11.68
C PRO A 159 -15.09 -5.26 -12.05
N LYS A 160 -15.65 -6.03 -12.99
CA LYS A 160 -14.95 -7.16 -13.60
C LYS A 160 -13.98 -6.63 -14.66
N LYS A 161 -12.70 -6.39 -14.33
CA LYS A 161 -11.69 -6.02 -15.34
C LYS A 161 -10.58 -7.04 -15.48
N ASN A 162 -10.41 -7.48 -16.73
CA ASN A 162 -9.27 -8.28 -17.19
C ASN A 162 -9.05 -8.10 -18.71
N LYS A 163 -8.31 -7.06 -19.12
CA LYS A 163 -7.73 -7.02 -20.48
C LYS A 163 -6.50 -7.92 -20.46
N PHE A 164 -6.49 -9.01 -21.23
CA PHE A 164 -5.43 -10.02 -21.23
C PHE A 164 -4.01 -9.41 -21.28
N LEU A 165 -3.81 -8.40 -22.13
CA LEU A 165 -2.53 -7.68 -22.24
C LEU A 165 -2.14 -6.93 -20.95
N ASP A 166 -3.10 -6.25 -20.28
CA ASP A 166 -2.85 -5.59 -18.99
C ASP A 166 -2.47 -6.64 -17.93
N GLN A 167 -3.09 -7.82 -17.95
CA GLN A 167 -2.78 -8.90 -17.02
C GLN A 167 -1.41 -9.51 -17.28
N LEU A 168 -1.04 -9.72 -18.55
CA LEU A 168 0.28 -10.21 -18.93
C LEU A 168 1.37 -9.22 -18.52
N GLY A 169 1.18 -7.93 -18.83
CA GLY A 169 2.10 -6.87 -18.43
C GLY A 169 2.27 -6.80 -16.91
N TYR A 170 1.17 -6.88 -16.15
CA TYR A 170 1.19 -6.95 -14.69
C TYR A 170 1.96 -8.16 -14.18
N ARG A 171 1.72 -9.36 -14.72
CA ARG A 171 2.42 -10.59 -14.30
C ARG A 171 3.92 -10.49 -14.54
N LEU A 172 4.33 -10.01 -15.72
CA LEU A 172 5.74 -9.78 -16.04
C LEU A 172 6.37 -8.77 -15.08
N PHE A 173 5.72 -7.62 -14.86
CA PHE A 173 6.24 -6.62 -13.93
C PHE A 173 6.39 -7.17 -12.52
N MET A 174 5.39 -7.86 -11.98
CA MET A 174 5.45 -8.46 -10.64
C MET A 174 6.52 -9.55 -10.52
N HIS A 175 6.82 -10.28 -11.60
CA HIS A 175 7.91 -11.26 -11.60
C HIS A 175 9.30 -10.59 -11.50
N TYR A 176 9.50 -9.46 -12.18
CA TYR A 176 10.80 -8.77 -12.21
C TYR A 176 10.98 -7.70 -11.12
N ALA A 177 9.88 -7.15 -10.58
CA ALA A 177 9.90 -6.08 -9.59
C ALA A 177 10.81 -6.33 -8.37
N PRO A 178 10.85 -7.55 -7.79
CA PRO A 178 11.73 -7.88 -6.66
C PRO A 178 13.19 -7.48 -6.86
N ARG A 179 13.74 -7.69 -8.07
CA ARG A 179 15.14 -7.43 -8.43
C ARG A 179 15.38 -6.04 -9.00
N LEU A 180 14.34 -5.22 -9.17
CA LEU A 180 14.52 -3.84 -9.61
C LEU A 180 15.26 -2.99 -8.57
N ASP A 181 15.46 -3.51 -7.35
CA ASP A 181 16.27 -2.88 -6.35
C ASP A 181 17.77 -2.83 -6.65
N GLN A 182 18.27 -3.70 -7.53
CA GLN A 182 19.65 -3.63 -8.05
C GLN A 182 19.95 -2.31 -8.77
N LYS A 183 18.90 -1.57 -9.12
CA LYS A 183 19.00 -0.24 -9.75
C LYS A 183 19.00 0.89 -8.73
N PHE A 184 18.82 0.60 -7.43
CA PHE A 184 19.06 1.60 -6.39
C PHE A 184 20.55 1.73 -6.10
N SER A 185 20.99 2.96 -5.83
CA SER A 185 22.29 3.28 -5.29
C SER A 185 22.15 4.02 -3.97
N VAL A 186 23.18 3.91 -3.13
CA VAL A 186 23.29 4.62 -1.86
C VAL A 186 24.55 5.47 -1.93
N SER A 187 24.40 6.80 -1.93
CA SER A 187 25.54 7.73 -2.00
C SER A 187 26.21 7.94 -0.63
N ASP A 188 27.35 8.63 -0.62
CA ASP A 188 28.10 8.94 0.61
C ASP A 188 27.40 9.93 1.54
N ALA A 189 26.31 10.55 1.08
CA ALA A 189 25.42 11.33 1.94
C ALA A 189 24.69 10.46 3.00
N CYS A 190 24.78 9.13 2.93
CA CYS A 190 24.11 8.26 3.89
C CYS A 190 24.65 8.44 5.31
N VAL A 191 23.79 8.94 6.20
CA VAL A 191 24.08 9.13 7.63
C VAL A 191 23.78 7.90 8.50
N GLN A 192 23.66 6.71 7.89
CA GLN A 192 23.45 5.41 8.56
C GLN A 192 22.28 5.35 9.58
N CYS A 193 21.27 6.22 9.42
CA CYS A 193 20.14 6.32 10.39
C CYS A 193 19.20 5.10 10.46
N GLY A 194 19.29 4.17 9.49
CA GLY A 194 18.44 2.97 9.45
C GLY A 194 16.95 3.18 9.14
N ILE A 195 16.49 4.42 8.87
CA ILE A 195 15.07 4.71 8.58
C ILE A 195 14.55 3.89 7.40
N CYS A 196 15.34 3.74 6.34
CA CYS A 196 14.98 2.97 5.15
C CYS A 196 14.59 1.51 5.46
N LYS A 197 15.27 0.85 6.41
CA LYS A 197 14.92 -0.49 6.92
C LYS A 197 13.59 -0.46 7.67
N LYS A 198 13.43 0.52 8.57
CA LYS A 198 12.23 0.65 9.43
C LYS A 198 10.96 0.86 8.61
N VAL A 199 11.02 1.71 7.58
CA VAL A 199 9.86 2.03 6.74
C VAL A 199 9.60 1.01 5.63
N CYS A 200 10.50 0.05 5.38
CA CYS A 200 10.33 -0.90 4.29
C CYS A 200 9.23 -1.91 4.61
N PRO A 201 8.06 -1.87 3.93
CA PRO A 201 7.00 -2.83 4.17
C PRO A 201 7.32 -4.20 3.59
N ALA A 202 8.29 -4.29 2.69
CA ALA A 202 8.66 -5.53 2.02
C ALA A 202 9.75 -6.32 2.76
N GLU A 203 10.35 -5.74 3.80
CA GLU A 203 11.55 -6.25 4.51
C GLU A 203 12.82 -6.32 3.64
N ASN A 204 12.83 -5.61 2.51
CA ASN A 204 13.86 -5.70 1.48
C ASN A 204 15.23 -5.10 1.87
N ILE A 205 15.41 -4.63 3.09
CA ILE A 205 16.60 -3.86 3.49
C ILE A 205 17.12 -4.38 4.82
N VAL A 206 18.37 -4.84 4.79
CA VAL A 206 19.20 -5.04 5.98
C VAL A 206 20.23 -3.93 6.10
N LEU A 207 20.84 -3.75 7.27
CA LEU A 207 21.97 -2.83 7.44
C LEU A 207 23.24 -3.68 7.47
N GLY A 208 24.21 -3.32 6.63
CA GLY A 208 25.53 -3.95 6.63
C GLY A 208 26.34 -3.57 7.88
N GLU A 209 27.53 -4.15 8.00
CA GLU A 209 28.48 -3.85 9.09
C GLU A 209 28.89 -2.36 9.11
N ASP A 210 28.93 -1.72 7.95
CA ASP A 210 29.17 -0.28 7.76
C ASP A 210 27.95 0.61 8.09
N GLY A 211 26.85 0.02 8.55
CA GLY A 211 25.58 0.67 8.84
C GLY A 211 24.79 1.09 7.60
N ARG A 212 25.26 0.77 6.38
CA ARG A 212 24.62 1.18 5.13
C ARG A 212 23.55 0.16 4.70
N PRO A 213 22.46 0.60 4.04
CA PRO A 213 21.40 -0.29 3.61
C PRO A 213 21.85 -1.21 2.46
N GLN A 214 21.58 -2.50 2.60
CA GLN A 214 21.76 -3.52 1.58
C GLN A 214 20.41 -4.09 1.15
N PHE A 215 20.16 -4.13 -0.15
CA PHE A 215 18.89 -4.56 -0.73
C PHE A 215 18.87 -6.08 -0.95
N GLN A 216 17.78 -6.73 -0.58
CA GLN A 216 17.68 -8.19 -0.46
C GLN A 216 16.92 -8.87 -1.63
N HIS A 217 16.57 -8.14 -2.69
CA HIS A 217 15.94 -8.66 -3.91
C HIS A 217 14.50 -9.19 -3.75
N HIS A 218 13.74 -8.64 -2.81
CA HIS A 218 12.30 -8.77 -2.62
C HIS A 218 11.58 -7.41 -2.60
N CYS A 219 12.01 -6.50 -3.48
CA CYS A 219 11.48 -5.15 -3.61
C CYS A 219 10.06 -5.08 -4.21
N GLU A 220 9.19 -4.24 -3.62
CA GLU A 220 7.86 -3.94 -4.15
C GLU A 220 7.83 -2.69 -5.07
N GLN A 221 8.97 -2.03 -5.29
CA GLN A 221 9.04 -0.72 -5.97
C GLN A 221 8.11 0.35 -5.36
N CYS A 222 7.84 0.24 -4.05
CA CYS A 222 7.02 1.20 -3.30
C CYS A 222 7.70 2.56 -3.05
N LEU A 223 9.02 2.61 -3.26
CA LEU A 223 9.90 3.76 -3.07
C LEU A 223 9.92 4.35 -1.65
N SER A 224 9.38 3.65 -0.64
CA SER A 224 9.34 4.14 0.74
C SER A 224 10.72 4.53 1.29
N CYS A 225 11.74 3.70 1.04
CA CYS A 225 13.12 3.98 1.44
C CYS A 225 13.71 5.23 0.79
N LEU A 226 13.39 5.47 -0.49
CA LEU A 226 13.89 6.60 -1.27
C LEU A 226 13.21 7.91 -0.85
N HIS A 227 11.89 7.87 -0.61
CA HIS A 227 11.12 9.03 -0.18
C HIS A 227 11.43 9.46 1.25
N ASN A 228 11.65 8.51 2.16
CA ASN A 228 11.86 8.80 3.59
C ASN A 228 13.34 8.87 4.00
N CYS A 229 14.28 8.83 3.06
CA CYS A 229 15.70 9.02 3.38
C CYS A 229 15.96 10.52 3.67
N PRO A 230 16.26 10.92 4.92
CA PRO A 230 16.42 12.33 5.27
C PRO A 230 17.62 12.96 4.56
N ALA A 231 18.71 12.19 4.40
CA ALA A 231 19.90 12.64 3.69
C ALA A 231 19.82 12.45 2.16
N ARG A 232 18.68 11.99 1.63
CA ARG A 232 18.43 11.76 0.19
C ARG A 232 19.49 10.87 -0.49
N ALA A 233 20.13 9.99 0.28
CA ALA A 233 21.23 9.15 -0.18
C ALA A 233 20.80 8.00 -1.08
N ILE A 234 19.56 7.52 -0.95
CA ILE A 234 19.01 6.43 -1.77
C ILE A 234 18.41 7.00 -3.06
N ASN A 235 18.89 6.53 -4.21
CA ASN A 235 18.46 6.98 -5.54
C ASN A 235 18.26 5.82 -6.49
N TYR A 236 17.39 5.98 -7.49
CA TYR A 236 17.19 4.99 -8.55
C TYR A 236 17.93 5.41 -9.81
N LYS A 237 19.02 4.71 -10.12
CA LYS A 237 19.98 5.07 -11.17
C LYS A 237 20.39 6.55 -11.03
N ASP A 238 20.57 7.23 -12.15
CA ASP A 238 20.85 8.65 -12.35
C ASP A 238 19.59 9.53 -12.45
N LYS A 239 18.40 9.00 -12.09
CA LYS A 239 17.12 9.66 -12.37
C LYS A 239 16.57 10.53 -11.26
N THR A 240 16.87 10.22 -10.00
CA THR A 240 16.07 10.71 -8.85
C THR A 240 16.80 11.69 -7.93
N GLN A 241 18.08 11.95 -8.16
CA GLN A 241 18.97 12.73 -7.31
C GLN A 241 18.38 14.11 -7.01
N ASN A 242 17.95 14.79 -8.07
CA ASN A 242 17.43 16.16 -8.02
C ASN A 242 15.90 16.23 -7.93
N ARG A 243 15.21 15.08 -7.85
CA ARG A 243 13.74 15.04 -7.81
C ARG A 243 13.23 15.21 -6.39
N ARG A 244 12.16 16.00 -6.21
CA ARG A 244 11.48 16.21 -4.93
C ARG A 244 11.05 14.87 -4.31
N ARG A 245 11.14 14.77 -2.99
CA ARG A 245 10.61 13.61 -2.24
C ARG A 245 9.17 13.89 -1.83
N TYR A 246 8.48 12.83 -1.42
CA TYR A 246 7.05 12.87 -1.11
C TYR A 246 6.74 11.84 -0.04
N HIS A 247 6.05 12.28 0.99
CA HIS A 247 5.24 11.44 1.86
C HIS A 247 3.90 12.15 2.02
N HIS A 248 2.86 11.39 2.38
CA HIS A 248 1.57 12.00 2.69
C HIS A 248 1.75 13.02 3.83
N PRO A 249 1.20 14.25 3.74
CA PRO A 249 1.46 15.31 4.73
C PRO A 249 1.09 14.93 6.17
N ALA A 250 0.02 14.14 6.33
CA ALA A 250 -0.47 13.67 7.63
C ALA A 250 0.16 12.35 8.11
N VAL A 251 1.19 11.82 7.43
CA VAL A 251 1.84 10.56 7.78
C VAL A 251 3.34 10.74 7.85
N THR A 252 3.90 10.47 9.03
CA THR A 252 5.33 10.55 9.30
C THR A 252 6.03 9.23 8.95
N TRP A 253 7.36 9.23 8.87
CA TRP A 253 8.10 7.97 8.70
C TRP A 253 7.96 7.08 9.95
N GLN A 254 7.75 7.65 11.13
CA GLN A 254 7.50 6.92 12.37
C GLN A 254 6.16 6.18 12.30
N ASP A 255 5.12 6.77 11.71
CA ASP A 255 3.86 6.07 11.47
C ASP A 255 4.05 4.84 10.56
N LEU A 256 4.85 5.00 9.49
CA LEU A 256 5.18 3.88 8.59
C LEU A 256 5.98 2.79 9.30
N ALA A 257 6.95 3.19 10.12
CA ALA A 257 7.74 2.26 10.92
C ALA A 257 6.84 1.53 11.93
N LYS A 258 5.99 2.23 12.67
CA LYS A 258 5.03 1.65 13.61
C LYS A 258 4.15 0.61 12.92
N LEU A 259 3.49 0.98 11.82
CA LEU A 259 2.67 0.05 11.04
C LEU A 259 3.43 -1.23 10.66
N ASN A 260 4.69 -1.12 10.22
CA ASN A 260 5.47 -2.27 9.78
C ASN A 260 6.08 -3.09 10.93
N HIS A 261 6.11 -2.56 12.17
CA HIS A 261 6.77 -3.19 13.31
C HIS A 261 5.80 -3.61 14.44
N GLU A 262 4.52 -3.23 14.39
CA GLU A 262 3.50 -3.75 15.30
C GLU A 262 3.28 -5.25 15.02
N ILE A 263 3.63 -6.07 16.02
CA ILE A 263 3.38 -7.50 16.09
C ILE A 263 2.18 -7.68 17.03
#